data_AF-A0A8F9SJ28-F1
#
_entry.id   AF-A0A8F9SJ28-F1
#
_cell.length_a   1.000
_cell.length_b   1.000
_cell.length_c   1.000
_cell.angle_alpha   90.00
_cell.angle_beta   90.00
_cell.angle_gamma   90.00
#
_symmetry.space_group_name_H-M   'P 1'
#
loop_
_entity.id
_entity.type
_entity.pdbx_description
1 polymer ?
#
loop_
_entity_poly.entity_id
_entity_poly.type
_entity_poly.pdbx_seq_one_letter_code
_entity_poly.pdbx_strand_id
1 'polypeptide(L)'
;AEDSALRETAFIIAMGATISCEDRVTLAYHQMQEATLVHDAERGAFDSHLAELIMAGREIFRLEQIESLAREKVKRLFFIDEVEVFLGFQNQLRESLSLTT
;
A
#
# COMPACT_ATOMS: atom_id res chain seq x y z
N ALA A 1 -6.62 0.33 -17.01
CA ALA A 1 -6.16 -0.32 -18.27
C ALA A 1 -5.69 0.71 -19.29
N GLU A 2 -6.25 1.92 -19.30
CA GLU A 2 -5.93 2.95 -20.29
C GLU A 2 -4.58 3.66 -20.06
N ASP A 3 -4.12 3.78 -18.81
CA ASP A 3 -2.81 4.39 -18.53
C ASP A 3 -1.66 3.38 -18.72
N SER A 4 -0.85 3.60 -19.74
CA SER A 4 0.29 2.73 -20.06
C SER A 4 1.48 2.94 -19.14
N ALA A 5 1.72 4.17 -18.68
CA ALA A 5 2.87 4.50 -17.84
C ALA A 5 2.68 3.94 -16.43
N LEU A 6 1.50 4.16 -15.84
CA LEU A 6 1.19 3.59 -14.53
C LEU A 6 1.19 2.06 -14.55
N ARG A 7 0.69 1.46 -15.65
CA ARG A 7 0.72 -0.01 -15.83
C ARG A 7 2.14 -0.56 -15.88
N GLU A 8 3.05 0.12 -16.58
CA GLU A 8 4.45 -0.28 -16.65
C GLU A 8 5.09 -0.27 -15.25
N THR A 9 4.89 0.80 -14.48
CA THR A 9 5.37 0.91 -13.10
C THR A 9 4.80 -0.20 -12.20
N ALA A 10 3.49 -0.47 -12.30
CA ALA A 10 2.87 -1.54 -11.53
C ALA A 10 3.47 -2.92 -11.84
N PHE A 11 3.81 -3.20 -13.10
CA PHE A 11 4.48 -4.45 -13.47
C PHE A 11 5.89 -4.56 -12.92
N ILE A 12 6.65 -3.45 -12.88
CA ILE A 12 7.99 -3.42 -12.27
C ILE A 12 7.90 -3.74 -10.78
N ILE A 13 6.94 -3.13 -10.06
CA ILE A 13 6.71 -3.38 -8.63
C ILE A 13 6.33 -4.85 -8.39
N ALA A 14 5.40 -5.39 -9.18
CA ALA A 14 4.98 -6.78 -9.08
C ALA A 14 6.17 -7.74 -9.28
N MET A 15 6.99 -7.49 -10.30
CA MET A 15 8.18 -8.28 -10.57
C MET A 15 9.18 -8.19 -9.40
N GLY A 16 9.41 -6.99 -8.85
CA GLY A 16 10.26 -6.79 -7.67
C GLY A 16 9.82 -7.62 -6.47
N ALA A 17 8.51 -7.71 -6.23
CA ALA A 17 7.95 -8.51 -5.14
C ALA A 17 8.19 -10.02 -5.30
N THR A 18 8.32 -10.51 -6.53
CA THR A 18 8.59 -11.94 -6.80
C THR A 18 10.07 -12.35 -6.67
N ILE A 19 11.00 -11.38 -6.60
CA ILE A 19 12.44 -11.65 -6.53
C ILE A 19 12.87 -12.11 -5.13
N SER A 20 12.19 -11.63 -4.08
CA SER A 20 12.43 -12.11 -2.71
C SER A 20 11.53 -13.30 -2.39
N CYS A 21 12.07 -14.37 -1.80
CA CYS A 21 11.31 -15.52 -1.32
C CYS A 21 10.40 -15.23 -0.10
N GLU A 22 10.32 -13.97 0.34
CA GLU A 22 9.42 -13.53 1.39
C GLU A 22 8.08 -13.15 0.77
N ASP A 23 6.98 -13.54 1.40
CA ASP A 23 5.63 -13.26 0.92
C ASP A 23 5.31 -11.77 1.08
N ARG A 24 5.65 -10.99 0.05
CA ARG A 24 5.59 -9.51 0.05
C ARG A 24 4.42 -8.96 -0.76
N VAL A 25 3.35 -9.75 -0.95
CA VAL A 25 2.20 -9.35 -1.77
C VAL A 25 1.54 -8.08 -1.23
N THR A 26 1.35 -7.98 0.09
CA THR A 26 0.79 -6.79 0.73
C THR A 26 1.65 -5.54 0.51
N LEU A 27 2.97 -5.68 0.64
CA LEU A 27 3.91 -4.58 0.38
C LEU A 27 3.84 -4.12 -1.08
N ALA A 28 3.83 -5.07 -2.01
CA ALA A 28 3.74 -4.79 -3.43
C ALA A 28 2.45 -4.05 -3.78
N TYR A 29 1.34 -4.43 -3.16
CA TYR A 29 0.05 -3.76 -3.33
C TYR A 29 0.10 -2.29 -2.89
N HIS A 30 0.66 -2.00 -1.71
CA HIS A 30 0.80 -0.61 -1.25
C HIS A 30 1.74 0.21 -2.13
N GLN A 31 2.85 -0.38 -2.57
CA GLN A 31 3.75 0.30 -3.50
C GLN A 31 3.06 0.64 -4.83
N MET A 32 2.13 -0.19 -5.31
CA MET A 32 1.32 0.14 -6.50
C MET A 32 0.32 1.26 -6.23
N GLN A 33 -0.28 1.31 -5.03
CA GLN A 33 -1.15 2.43 -4.64
C GLN A 33 -0.36 3.74 -4.51
N GLU A 34 0.81 3.70 -3.88
CA GLU A 34 1.73 4.83 -3.80
C GLU A 34 2.14 5.31 -5.19
N ALA A 35 2.51 4.39 -6.09
CA ALA A 35 2.85 4.73 -7.48
C ALA A 35 1.69 5.40 -8.23
N THR A 36 0.45 5.08 -7.90
CA THR A 36 -0.73 5.77 -8.45
C THR A 36 -0.79 7.22 -7.97
N LEU A 37 -0.60 7.46 -6.68
CA LEU A 37 -0.57 8.82 -6.11
C LEU A 37 0.59 9.65 -6.67
N VAL A 38 1.78 9.04 -6.81
CA VAL A 38 2.94 9.69 -7.43
C VAL A 38 2.63 10.06 -8.88
N HIS A 39 2.06 9.14 -9.65
CA HIS A 39 1.69 9.39 -11.04
C HIS A 39 0.68 10.53 -11.18
N ASP A 40 -0.35 10.56 -10.34
CA ASP A 40 -1.35 11.63 -10.33
C ASP A 40 -0.71 12.98 -9.93
N ALA A 41 0.20 12.98 -8.97
CA ALA A 41 0.95 14.17 -8.56
C ALA A 41 1.87 14.70 -9.66
N GLU A 42 2.60 13.83 -10.37
CA GLU A 42 3.45 14.20 -11.50
C GLU A 42 2.67 14.88 -12.65
N ARG A 43 1.38 14.55 -12.78
CA ARG A 43 0.47 15.13 -13.78
C ARG A 43 -0.25 16.39 -13.30
N GLY A 44 0.06 16.87 -12.09
CA GLY A 44 -0.50 18.09 -11.52
C GLY A 44 -1.91 17.93 -10.93
N ALA A 45 -2.38 16.70 -10.68
CA ALA A 45 -3.72 16.49 -10.11
C ALA A 45 -3.92 17.19 -8.75
N PHE A 46 -2.83 17.42 -8.01
CA PHE A 46 -2.84 18.00 -6.67
C PHE A 46 -2.32 19.45 -6.60
N ASP A 47 -2.07 20.13 -7.73
CA ASP A 47 -1.48 21.48 -7.76
C ASP A 47 -2.29 22.51 -6.94
N SER A 48 -3.62 22.38 -6.94
CA SER A 48 -4.52 23.19 -6.11
C SER A 48 -5.11 22.45 -4.91
N HIS A 49 -4.74 21.20 -4.68
CA HIS A 49 -5.36 20.30 -3.69
C HIS A 49 -4.32 19.69 -2.73
N LEU A 50 -3.35 20.49 -2.28
CA LEU A 50 -2.28 20.02 -1.38
C LEU A 50 -2.79 19.38 -0.09
N ALA A 51 -3.93 19.84 0.44
CA ALA A 51 -4.55 19.24 1.62
C ALA A 51 -4.96 17.79 1.36
N GLU A 52 -5.52 17.48 0.18
CA GLU A 52 -5.92 16.13 -0.21
C GLU A 52 -4.70 15.22 -0.39
N LEU A 53 -3.63 15.73 -1.02
CA LEU A 53 -2.37 15.00 -1.13
C LEU A 53 -1.77 14.67 0.24
N ILE A 54 -1.79 15.62 1.19
CA ILE A 54 -1.32 15.38 2.55
C ILE A 54 -2.17 14.31 3.25
N MET A 55 -3.49 14.32 3.08
CA MET A 55 -4.36 13.30 3.66
C MET A 55 -4.07 11.91 3.08
N ALA A 56 -3.96 11.81 1.75
CA ALA A 56 -3.61 10.57 1.07
C ALA A 56 -2.25 10.02 1.55
N GLY A 57 -1.23 10.88 1.63
CA GLY A 57 0.10 10.49 2.15
C GLY A 57 0.07 10.02 3.60
N ARG A 58 -0.76 10.64 4.46
CA ARG A 58 -0.94 10.19 5.86
C ARG A 58 -1.61 8.82 5.95
N GLU A 59 -2.54 8.53 5.04
CA GLU A 59 -3.19 7.22 4.97
C GLU A 59 -2.20 6.14 4.54
N ILE A 60 -1.46 6.36 3.45
CA ILE A 60 -0.41 5.43 2.98
C ILE A 60 0.61 5.17 4.09
N PHE A 61 1.09 6.21 4.77
CA PHE A 61 2.01 6.05 5.89
C PHE A 61 1.45 5.13 6.98
N ARG A 62 0.17 5.24 7.33
CA ARG A 62 -0.46 4.36 8.32
C ARG A 62 -0.54 2.92 7.82
N LEU A 63 -0.88 2.71 6.55
CA LEU A 63 -0.93 1.37 5.93
C LEU A 63 0.46 0.71 5.91
N GLU A 64 1.54 1.46 5.65
CA GLU A 64 2.91 0.96 5.79
C GLU A 64 3.25 0.53 7.22
N GLN A 65 2.81 1.30 8.23
CA GLN A 65 2.99 0.89 9.62
C GLN A 65 2.22 -0.40 9.94
N ILE A 66 0.99 -0.52 9.41
CA ILE A 66 0.18 -1.74 9.59
C ILE A 66 0.85 -2.95 8.91
N GLU A 67 1.40 -2.77 7.71
CA GLU A 67 2.17 -3.81 7.01
C GLU A 67 3.36 -4.29 7.84
N SER A 68 4.14 -3.35 8.40
CA SER A 68 5.30 -3.68 9.21
C SER A 68 4.92 -4.48 10.47
N LEU A 69 3.81 -4.07 11.12
CA LEU A 69 3.25 -4.77 12.27
C LEU A 69 2.69 -6.15 11.90
N ALA A 70 2.03 -6.28 10.73
CA ALA A 70 1.51 -7.55 10.23
C ALA A 70 2.65 -8.54 9.98
N ARG A 71 3.74 -8.08 9.36
CA ARG A 71 4.97 -8.87 9.16
C ARG A 71 5.62 -9.32 10.46
N GLU A 72 5.63 -8.48 11.49
CA GLU A 72 6.14 -8.91 12.80
C GLU A 72 5.21 -9.94 13.45
N LYS A 73 3.90 -9.73 13.33
CA LYS A 73 2.87 -10.55 13.96
C LYS A 73 2.79 -11.95 13.33
N VAL A 74 2.84 -12.06 12.00
CA VAL A 74 2.73 -13.34 11.27
C VAL A 74 3.85 -14.31 11.65
N LYS A 75 5.05 -13.81 11.99
CA LYS A 75 6.18 -14.64 12.48
C LYS A 75 5.86 -15.43 13.76
N ARG A 76 4.82 -15.06 14.49
CA ARG A 76 4.38 -15.70 15.74
C ARG A 76 3.11 -16.55 15.56
N LEU A 77 2.55 -16.58 14.36
CA LEU A 77 1.32 -17.32 14.05
C LEU A 77 1.65 -18.54 13.20
N PHE A 78 0.88 -19.61 13.39
CA PHE A 78 0.95 -20.80 12.55
C PHE A 78 -0.29 -20.81 11.66
N PHE A 79 -0.11 -21.16 10.38
CA PHE A 79 -1.18 -21.35 9.38
C PHE A 79 -1.97 -20.10 8.96
N ILE A 80 -1.53 -18.90 9.35
CA ILE A 80 -2.10 -17.61 8.93
C ILE A 80 -1.08 -16.90 8.06
N ASP A 81 -1.49 -16.36 6.92
CA ASP A 81 -0.61 -15.60 6.02
C ASP A 81 -0.53 -14.11 6.38
N GLU A 82 0.48 -13.42 5.83
CA GLU A 82 0.72 -11.99 6.12
C GLU A 82 -0.44 -11.10 5.64
N VAL A 83 -1.13 -11.49 4.56
CA VAL A 83 -2.26 -10.75 3.99
C VAL A 83 -3.45 -10.80 4.94
N GLU A 84 -3.78 -11.96 5.50
CA GLU A 84 -4.87 -12.11 6.47
C GLU A 84 -4.62 -11.27 7.74
N VAL A 85 -3.39 -11.26 8.26
CA VAL A 85 -3.03 -10.43 9.42
C VAL A 85 -3.15 -8.95 9.07
N PHE A 86 -2.66 -8.55 7.90
CA PHE A 86 -2.73 -7.18 7.43
C PHE A 86 -4.18 -6.70 7.30
N LEU A 87 -5.02 -7.44 6.57
CA LEU A 87 -6.43 -7.12 6.37
C LEU A 87 -7.18 -7.09 7.70
N GLY A 88 -6.82 -7.99 8.63
CA GLY A 88 -7.32 -7.97 10.00
C GLY A 88 -7.03 -6.65 10.70
N PHE A 89 -5.78 -6.17 10.68
CA PHE A 89 -5.43 -4.88 11.26
C PHE A 89 -6.08 -3.70 10.54
N GLN A 90 -6.03 -3.66 9.21
CA GLN A 90 -6.63 -2.60 8.40
C GLN A 90 -8.12 -2.45 8.71
N ASN A 91 -8.87 -3.55 8.71
CA ASN A 91 -10.31 -3.52 8.96
C ASN A 91 -10.63 -3.12 10.40
N GLN A 92 -9.90 -3.65 11.40
CA GLN A 92 -10.13 -3.33 12.81
C GLN A 92 -9.72 -1.91 13.20
N LEU A 93 -8.74 -1.33 12.50
CA LEU A 93 -8.22 0.01 12.76
C LEU A 93 -8.78 1.07 11.80
N ARG A 94 -9.69 0.69 10.90
CA ARG A 94 -10.23 1.56 9.86
C ARG A 94 -10.76 2.88 10.43
N GLU A 95 -11.62 2.81 11.43
CA GLU A 95 -12.23 4.00 12.03
C GLU A 95 -11.21 4.80 12.86
N SER A 96 -10.42 4.12 13.70
CA SER A 96 -9.48 4.77 14.62
C SER A 96 -8.33 5.47 13.91
N LEU A 97 -7.90 4.95 12.76
CA LEU A 97 -6.84 5.51 11.92
C LEU A 97 -7.37 6.26 10.70
N SER A 98 -8.70 6.37 10.55
CA SER A 98 -9.36 7.02 9.43
C SER A 98 -8.84 6.52 8.07
N LEU A 99 -8.82 5.20 7.90
CA LEU A 99 -8.45 4.54 6.64
C LEU A 99 -9.67 4.55 5.72
N THR A 100 -9.53 5.18 4.57
CA THR A 100 -10.60 5.22 3.56
C THR A 100 -10.61 3.96 2.72
N THR A 101 -9.42 3.39 2.50
CA THR A 101 -9.14 2.20 1.70
C THR A 101 -8.95 0.97 2.56
#